data_AF-A0A9N9FXD7-F1
#
_entry.id   AF-A0A9N9FXD7-F1
#
_cell.length_a   1.000
_cell.length_b   1.000
_cell.length_c   1.000
_cell.angle_alpha   90.00
_cell.angle_beta   90.00
_cell.angle_gamma   90.00
#
_symmetry.space_group_name_H-M   'P 1'
#
loop_
_entity.id
_entity.type
_entity.pdbx_description
1 polymer ?
#
loop_
_entity_poly.entity_id
_entity_poly.type
_entity_poly.pdbx_seq_one_letter_code
_entity_poly.pdbx_strand_id
1 'polypeptide(L)'
;MTIQETLNKLDKNAKNQTKNISFQYGNNQPNFSGETTLNIYDHDNRNTELLKGNLNLAQFPNLRKITFAYNLRVNSLENIDISENTNLNRKLEQLKKETEQTPTLRQFQELNNIALPTTELNFDNLKREVQRLKLKDFIPYFQEQRDNLDQLIDSTKNKVGENLEMFLELCLQTQKQISESEKEENDALTQAQLKGQLTAYQTILQTKLNKKEVKNLLEKQAEFTHLEKQLKILEQVQEEKTEAQIEQIIFPRKD
;
A
#
# COMPACT_ATOMS: atom_id res chain seq x y z
N MET A 1 23.37 27.19 -34.91
CA MET A 1 22.40 26.08 -35.01
C MET A 1 21.50 26.20 -33.80
N THR A 2 20.19 26.30 -33.98
CA THR A 2 19.27 26.47 -32.85
C THR A 2 19.12 25.16 -32.07
N ILE A 3 18.67 25.24 -30.82
CA ILE A 3 18.36 24.06 -30.01
C ILE A 3 17.27 23.23 -30.70
N GLN A 4 16.27 23.88 -31.28
CA GLN A 4 15.19 23.20 -31.99
C GLN A 4 15.71 22.43 -33.21
N GLU A 5 16.62 23.00 -34.00
CA GLU A 5 17.29 22.29 -35.11
C GLU A 5 18.05 21.05 -34.62
N THR A 6 18.65 21.15 -33.44
CA THR A 6 19.36 20.04 -32.79
C THR A 6 18.39 18.93 -32.38
N LEU A 7 17.27 19.28 -31.75
CA LEU A 7 16.24 18.31 -31.36
C LEU A 7 15.56 17.66 -32.58
N ASN A 8 15.36 18.42 -33.66
CA ASN A 8 14.73 17.93 -34.87
C ASN A 8 15.54 16.82 -35.55
N LYS A 9 16.88 16.87 -35.43
CA LYS A 9 17.80 15.88 -36.01
C LYS A 9 17.85 14.54 -35.28
N LEU A 10 17.30 14.45 -34.07
CA LEU A 10 17.23 13.17 -33.36
C LEU A 10 16.29 12.21 -34.08
N ASP A 11 16.66 10.94 -34.14
CA ASP A 11 15.79 9.92 -34.71
C ASP A 11 14.58 9.64 -33.81
N LYS A 12 13.59 8.93 -34.37
CA LYS A 12 12.33 8.61 -33.68
C LYS A 12 12.54 7.77 -32.43
N ASN A 13 13.53 6.88 -32.42
CA ASN A 13 13.80 6.02 -31.26
C ASN A 13 14.41 6.84 -30.12
N ALA A 14 15.40 7.67 -30.40
CA ALA A 14 15.99 8.60 -29.44
C ALA A 14 14.92 9.51 -28.80
N LYS A 15 14.01 10.06 -29.62
CA LYS A 15 12.87 10.87 -29.15
C LYS A 15 11.91 10.10 -28.25
N ASN A 16 11.61 8.85 -28.58
CA ASN A 16 10.74 7.98 -27.79
C ASN A 16 11.38 7.54 -26.46
N GLN A 17 12.69 7.30 -26.44
CA GLN A 17 13.41 6.82 -25.25
C GLN A 17 13.73 7.95 -24.26
N THR A 18 13.79 9.19 -24.73
CA THR A 18 14.06 10.36 -23.90
C THR A 18 12.94 10.57 -22.87
N LYS A 19 13.29 10.42 -21.60
CA LYS A 19 12.44 10.75 -20.45
C LYS A 19 12.88 12.03 -19.75
N ASN A 20 14.17 12.38 -19.88
CA ASN A 20 14.72 13.58 -19.25
C ASN A 20 15.55 14.37 -20.28
N ILE A 21 15.42 15.69 -20.30
CA ILE A 21 16.32 16.58 -21.05
C ILE A 21 17.12 17.40 -20.04
N SER A 22 18.44 17.41 -20.18
CA SER A 22 19.35 18.15 -19.32
C SER A 22 20.12 19.16 -20.16
N PHE A 23 19.86 20.44 -19.92
CA PHE A 23 20.65 21.53 -20.48
C PHE A 23 21.87 21.75 -19.60
N GLN A 24 23.05 21.69 -20.20
CA GLN A 24 24.33 21.77 -19.53
C GLN A 24 25.25 22.77 -20.22
N TYR A 25 26.24 23.24 -19.47
CA TYR A 25 27.34 24.02 -20.04
C TYR A 25 28.42 23.09 -20.60
N GLY A 26 28.89 23.34 -21.83
CA GLY A 26 30.02 22.61 -22.39
C GLY A 26 30.10 22.66 -23.91
N ASN A 27 31.21 22.16 -24.45
CA ASN A 27 31.46 22.18 -25.89
C ASN A 27 31.21 20.81 -26.55
N ASN A 28 30.39 19.98 -25.90
CA ASN A 28 30.12 18.62 -26.35
C ASN A 28 28.94 18.61 -27.33
N GLN A 29 28.95 17.66 -28.27
CA GLN A 29 27.75 17.37 -29.03
C GLN A 29 26.65 16.84 -28.10
N PRO A 30 25.36 17.07 -28.43
CA PRO A 30 24.26 16.47 -27.69
C PRO A 30 24.44 14.96 -27.61
N ASN A 31 24.30 14.42 -26.41
CA ASN A 31 24.53 13.00 -26.17
C ASN A 31 23.52 12.47 -25.16
N PHE A 32 23.42 11.15 -25.07
CA PHE A 32 22.64 10.52 -24.01
C PHE A 32 23.53 10.19 -22.82
N SER A 33 23.11 10.59 -21.61
CA SER A 33 23.65 10.04 -20.37
C SER A 33 22.72 8.93 -19.88
N GLY A 34 23.20 7.69 -19.97
CA GLY A 34 22.37 6.50 -19.75
C GLY A 34 21.29 6.33 -20.82
N GLU A 35 20.25 5.53 -20.51
CA GLU A 35 19.26 5.10 -21.50
C GLU A 35 18.18 6.14 -21.84
N THR A 36 18.00 7.18 -21.01
CA THR A 36 16.79 8.02 -21.10
C THR A 36 17.03 9.51 -20.92
N THR A 37 18.27 9.95 -20.69
CA THR A 37 18.58 11.38 -20.47
C THR A 37 19.33 11.94 -21.66
N LEU A 38 18.74 12.90 -22.36
CA LEU A 38 19.39 13.65 -23.42
C LEU A 38 20.07 14.90 -22.82
N ASN A 39 21.39 15.00 -22.95
CA ASN A 39 22.15 16.18 -22.57
C ASN A 39 22.34 17.08 -23.79
N ILE A 40 22.02 18.35 -23.62
CA ILE A 40 22.18 19.39 -24.64
C ILE A 40 23.14 20.41 -24.05
N TYR A 41 24.23 20.68 -24.77
CA TYR A 41 25.28 21.57 -24.31
C TYR A 41 25.24 22.90 -25.03
N ASP A 42 25.37 23.98 -24.27
CA ASP A 42 25.51 25.35 -24.77
C ASP A 42 26.98 25.80 -24.68
N HIS A 43 27.49 26.37 -25.77
CA HIS A 43 28.93 26.54 -26.02
C HIS A 43 29.49 27.89 -25.51
N ASP A 44 28.71 28.91 -25.16
CA ASP A 44 29.30 30.24 -24.98
C ASP A 44 28.84 30.96 -23.71
N ASN A 45 29.79 31.18 -22.77
CA ASN A 45 29.60 32.03 -21.60
C ASN A 45 30.21 33.44 -21.79
N ARG A 46 30.65 33.78 -23.02
CA ARG A 46 31.22 35.10 -23.32
C ARG A 46 30.36 35.92 -24.30
N ASN A 47 29.55 35.26 -25.12
CA ASN A 47 28.50 35.92 -25.91
C ASN A 47 27.12 35.48 -25.44
N THR A 48 26.31 36.45 -25.04
CA THR A 48 24.96 36.35 -24.47
C THR A 48 23.88 35.87 -25.47
N GLU A 49 24.19 34.97 -26.39
CA GLU A 49 23.16 34.28 -27.18
C GLU A 49 22.54 33.17 -26.32
N LEU A 50 21.84 33.63 -25.29
CA LEU A 50 20.86 32.92 -24.47
C LEU A 50 20.11 31.87 -25.29
N LEU A 51 19.82 30.70 -24.70
CA LEU A 51 18.82 29.77 -25.22
C LEU A 51 17.53 30.57 -25.52
N LYS A 52 17.33 30.91 -26.79
CA LYS A 52 16.28 31.82 -27.27
C LYS A 52 15.44 31.13 -28.33
N GLY A 53 14.16 31.51 -28.35
CA GLY A 53 13.17 30.99 -29.29
C GLY A 53 12.26 29.92 -28.67
N ASN A 54 11.45 29.31 -29.53
CA ASN A 54 10.42 28.36 -29.13
C ASN A 54 10.95 26.93 -29.15
N LEU A 55 10.69 26.20 -28.05
CA LEU A 55 11.06 24.79 -27.92
C LEU A 55 9.81 23.92 -28.08
N ASN A 56 9.72 23.19 -29.19
CA ASN A 56 8.68 22.18 -29.38
C ASN A 56 9.15 20.85 -28.79
N LEU A 57 8.55 20.51 -27.64
CA LEU A 57 8.84 19.28 -26.91
C LEU A 57 7.78 18.20 -27.11
N ALA A 58 6.73 18.47 -27.89
CA ALA A 58 5.72 17.47 -28.27
C ALA A 58 6.34 16.21 -28.90
N GLN A 59 7.46 16.38 -29.59
CA GLN A 59 8.20 15.30 -30.22
C GLN A 59 8.81 14.28 -29.23
N PHE A 60 8.74 14.52 -27.91
CA PHE A 60 9.19 13.61 -26.85
C PHE A 60 8.01 13.07 -26.03
N PRO A 61 7.33 12.00 -26.47
CA PRO A 61 6.08 11.52 -25.86
C PRO A 61 6.25 10.97 -24.44
N ASN A 62 7.48 10.67 -24.04
CA ASN A 62 7.81 10.12 -22.72
C ASN A 62 8.58 11.11 -21.83
N LEU A 63 8.69 12.38 -22.23
CA LEU A 63 9.37 13.40 -21.45
C LEU A 63 8.67 13.62 -20.10
N ARG A 64 9.45 13.55 -19.02
CA ARG A 64 9.01 13.69 -17.63
C ARG A 64 9.71 14.84 -16.90
N LYS A 65 10.95 15.15 -17.28
CA LYS A 65 11.76 16.14 -16.58
C LYS A 65 12.62 16.94 -17.54
N ILE A 66 12.73 18.24 -17.26
CA ILE A 66 13.72 19.13 -17.87
C ILE A 66 14.58 19.70 -16.75
N THR A 67 15.89 19.66 -16.91
CA THR A 67 16.84 20.18 -15.92
C THR A 67 17.75 21.20 -16.58
N PHE A 68 17.96 22.33 -15.90
CA PHE A 68 18.95 23.33 -16.27
C PHE A 68 20.06 23.29 -15.23
N ALA A 69 21.22 22.73 -15.58
CA ALA A 69 22.36 22.61 -14.68
C ALA A 69 23.35 23.78 -14.87
N TYR A 70 24.13 24.07 -13.82
CA TYR A 70 25.29 24.98 -13.87
C TYR A 70 25.01 26.43 -14.28
N ASN A 71 24.07 27.11 -13.62
CA ASN A 71 23.83 28.56 -13.76
C ASN A 71 23.56 29.03 -15.20
N LEU A 72 22.93 28.20 -16.03
CA LEU A 72 22.35 28.65 -17.29
C LEU A 72 21.39 29.82 -16.98
N ARG A 73 21.73 31.03 -17.44
CA ARG A 73 20.83 32.18 -17.36
C ARG A 73 19.72 31.98 -18.37
N VAL A 74 18.63 31.35 -17.97
CA VAL A 74 17.43 31.18 -18.78
C VAL A 74 16.64 32.49 -18.78
N ASN A 75 17.20 33.56 -19.36
CA ASN A 75 16.55 34.88 -19.33
C ASN A 75 15.51 35.09 -20.45
N SER A 76 15.29 34.13 -21.36
CA SER A 76 14.46 34.35 -22.55
C SER A 76 13.97 33.07 -23.25
N LEU A 77 13.43 32.10 -22.49
CA LEU A 77 12.50 31.14 -23.09
C LEU A 77 11.16 31.84 -23.27
N GLU A 78 10.77 32.08 -24.53
CA GLU A 78 9.52 32.78 -24.85
C GLU A 78 8.31 31.85 -24.66
N ASN A 79 8.44 30.58 -25.06
CA ASN A 79 7.38 29.58 -24.90
C ASN A 79 7.94 28.14 -24.91
N ILE A 80 7.29 27.24 -24.15
CA ILE A 80 7.51 25.79 -24.18
C ILE A 80 6.18 25.14 -24.56
N ASP A 81 6.14 24.47 -25.71
CA ASP A 81 4.93 23.78 -26.18
C ASP A 81 4.99 22.27 -25.88
N ILE A 82 4.03 21.82 -25.08
CA ILE A 82 3.80 20.41 -24.71
C ILE A 82 2.39 19.92 -25.09
N SER A 83 1.62 20.72 -25.85
CA SER A 83 0.18 20.50 -26.11
C SER A 83 -0.14 19.17 -26.81
N GLU A 84 0.80 18.67 -27.63
CA GLU A 84 0.69 17.41 -28.37
C GLU A 84 1.23 16.19 -27.59
N ASN A 85 1.54 16.30 -26.30
CA ASN A 85 1.98 15.15 -25.50
C ASN A 85 0.83 14.14 -25.33
N THR A 86 0.83 13.13 -26.20
CA THR A 86 -0.20 12.08 -26.29
C THR A 86 -0.41 11.29 -24.99
N ASN A 87 0.60 11.19 -24.11
CA ASN A 87 0.48 10.54 -22.82
C ASN A 87 -0.33 11.39 -21.82
N LEU A 88 -0.09 12.70 -21.77
CA LEU A 88 -0.85 13.61 -20.93
C LEU A 88 -2.31 13.70 -21.37
N ASN A 89 -2.54 13.81 -22.68
CA ASN A 89 -3.90 13.84 -23.23
C ASN A 89 -4.67 12.54 -22.95
N ARG A 90 -4.01 11.37 -23.07
CA ARG A 90 -4.65 10.09 -22.73
C ARG A 90 -5.03 10.01 -21.24
N LYS A 91 -4.17 10.50 -20.35
CA LYS A 91 -4.43 10.50 -18.90
C LYS A 91 -5.56 11.46 -18.53
N LEU A 92 -5.63 12.62 -19.20
CA LEU A 92 -6.72 13.58 -19.03
C LEU A 92 -8.07 12.98 -19.44
N GLU A 93 -8.12 12.31 -20.59
CA GLU A 93 -9.35 11.66 -21.08
C GLU A 93 -9.78 10.48 -20.21
N GLN A 94 -8.84 9.74 -19.60
CA GLN A 94 -9.16 8.72 -18.60
C GLN A 94 -9.80 9.32 -17.34
N LEU A 95 -9.22 10.40 -16.80
CA LEU A 95 -9.75 11.10 -15.63
C LEU A 95 -11.14 11.70 -15.87
N LYS A 96 -11.40 12.22 -17.08
CA LYS A 96 -12.74 12.70 -17.47
C LYS A 96 -13.76 11.56 -17.51
N LYS A 97 -13.40 10.41 -18.07
CA LYS A 97 -14.30 9.23 -18.08
C LYS A 97 -14.57 8.70 -16.68
N GLU A 98 -13.56 8.68 -15.80
CA GLU A 98 -13.73 8.26 -14.41
C GLU A 98 -14.67 9.20 -13.63
N THR A 99 -14.58 10.51 -13.88
CA THR A 99 -15.45 11.53 -13.24
C THR A 99 -16.88 11.53 -13.77
N GLU A 100 -17.11 11.18 -15.04
CA GLU A 100 -18.46 11.01 -15.60
C GLU A 100 -19.16 9.72 -15.11
N GLN A 101 -18.39 8.70 -14.74
CA GLN A 101 -18.92 7.41 -14.26
C GLN A 101 -19.05 7.33 -12.74
N THR A 102 -18.49 8.27 -11.99
CA THR A 102 -18.69 8.31 -10.53
C THR A 102 -19.98 9.04 -10.21
N PRO A 103 -20.89 8.44 -9.41
CA PRO A 103 -22.09 9.15 -8.98
C PRO A 103 -21.66 10.40 -8.20
N THR A 104 -22.24 11.54 -8.58
CA THR A 104 -21.99 12.81 -7.89
C THR A 104 -22.54 12.74 -6.46
N LEU A 105 -21.97 13.54 -5.55
CA LEU A 105 -22.46 13.67 -4.17
C LEU A 105 -23.97 13.95 -4.12
N ARG A 106 -24.48 14.73 -5.10
CA ARG A 106 -25.89 15.06 -5.24
C ARG A 106 -26.77 13.85 -5.58
N GLN A 107 -26.32 12.98 -6.49
CA GLN A 107 -27.03 11.74 -6.82
C GLN A 107 -27.08 10.78 -5.62
N PHE A 108 -26.02 10.73 -4.82
CA PHE A 108 -26.02 9.99 -3.56
C PHE A 108 -26.99 10.58 -2.52
N GLN A 109 -27.05 11.91 -2.41
CA GLN A 109 -27.99 12.59 -1.51
C GLN A 109 -29.45 12.36 -1.92
N GLU A 110 -29.76 12.40 -3.22
CA GLU A 110 -31.10 12.10 -3.73
C GLU A 110 -31.51 10.65 -3.44
N LEU A 111 -30.62 9.68 -3.69
CA LEU A 111 -30.85 8.27 -3.34
C LEU A 111 -31.07 8.08 -1.83
N ASN A 112 -30.29 8.78 -1.01
CA ASN A 112 -30.47 8.74 0.44
C ASN A 112 -31.83 9.29 0.88
N ASN A 113 -32.26 10.42 0.30
CA ASN A 113 -33.56 11.02 0.62
C ASN A 113 -34.74 10.14 0.15
N ILE A 114 -34.55 9.31 -0.88
CA ILE A 114 -35.55 8.31 -1.30
C ILE A 114 -35.58 7.13 -0.30
N ALA A 115 -34.42 6.62 0.10
CA ALA A 115 -34.32 5.45 0.98
C ALA A 115 -34.68 5.75 2.45
N LEU A 116 -34.37 6.96 2.92
CA LEU A 116 -34.56 7.41 4.31
C LEU A 116 -35.15 8.85 4.32
N PRO A 117 -36.43 9.03 3.96
CA PRO A 117 -37.02 10.34 3.71
C PRO A 117 -37.12 11.26 4.93
N THR A 118 -36.94 10.73 6.15
CA THR A 118 -37.12 11.48 7.40
C THR A 118 -35.90 11.48 8.31
N THR A 119 -34.80 10.87 7.87
CA THR A 119 -33.62 10.68 8.72
C THR A 119 -32.38 11.12 7.96
N GLU A 120 -31.65 12.11 8.48
CA GLU A 120 -30.31 12.39 7.99
C GLU A 120 -29.46 11.13 8.13
N LEU A 121 -28.91 10.65 7.01
CA LEU A 121 -28.06 9.48 7.02
C LEU A 121 -26.74 9.83 7.68
N ASN A 122 -26.69 9.53 8.96
CA ASN A 122 -25.47 9.64 9.73
C ASN A 122 -24.64 8.37 9.47
N PHE A 123 -23.73 8.45 8.50
CA PHE A 123 -22.81 7.37 8.15
C PHE A 123 -21.97 6.91 9.35
N ASP A 124 -21.65 7.79 10.30
CA ASP A 124 -20.94 7.41 11.52
C ASP A 124 -21.81 6.53 12.43
N ASN A 125 -23.10 6.85 12.55
CA ASN A 125 -24.06 6.00 13.27
C ASN A 125 -24.25 4.65 12.57
N LEU A 126 -24.41 4.65 11.25
CA LEU A 126 -24.56 3.42 10.47
C LEU A 126 -23.31 2.54 10.59
N LYS A 127 -22.11 3.13 10.45
CA LYS A 127 -20.83 2.43 10.60
C LYS A 127 -20.72 1.79 11.98
N ARG A 128 -21.08 2.53 13.04
CA ARG A 128 -21.11 2.02 14.42
C ARG A 128 -22.11 0.90 14.62
N GLU A 129 -23.33 1.04 14.11
CA GLU A 129 -24.37 0.04 14.29
C GLU A 129 -24.04 -1.26 13.55
N VAL A 130 -23.50 -1.15 12.32
CA VAL A 130 -22.99 -2.31 11.57
C VAL A 130 -21.87 -3.01 12.35
N GLN A 131 -20.96 -2.28 12.97
CA GLN A 131 -19.89 -2.86 13.79
C GLN A 131 -20.42 -3.53 15.06
N ARG A 132 -21.32 -2.86 15.77
CA ARG A 132 -21.98 -3.40 16.97
C ARG A 132 -22.69 -4.71 16.65
N LEU A 133 -23.41 -4.77 15.52
CA LEU A 133 -24.09 -5.98 15.06
C LEU A 133 -23.07 -7.08 14.70
N LYS A 134 -22.01 -6.75 13.97
CA LYS A 134 -20.93 -7.71 13.66
C LYS A 134 -20.30 -8.30 14.93
N LEU A 135 -19.98 -7.47 15.93
CA LEU A 135 -19.44 -7.92 17.21
C LEU A 135 -20.44 -8.80 17.96
N LYS A 136 -21.72 -8.39 18.02
CA LYS A 136 -22.78 -9.13 18.70
C LYS A 136 -22.93 -10.55 18.15
N ASP A 137 -22.83 -10.72 16.84
CA ASP A 137 -22.95 -12.03 16.19
C ASP A 137 -21.63 -12.83 16.25
N PHE A 138 -20.48 -12.14 16.26
CA PHE A 138 -19.16 -12.76 16.28
C PHE A 138 -18.76 -13.29 17.67
N ILE A 139 -19.08 -12.57 18.76
CA ILE A 139 -18.68 -12.95 20.12
C ILE A 139 -19.14 -14.36 20.54
N PRO A 140 -20.43 -14.75 20.35
CA PRO A 140 -20.88 -16.09 20.70
C PRO A 140 -20.12 -17.18 19.94
N TYR A 141 -19.90 -16.98 18.63
CA TYR A 141 -19.12 -17.90 17.82
C TYR A 141 -17.66 -17.99 18.28
N PHE A 142 -17.03 -16.86 18.60
CA PHE A 142 -15.67 -16.81 19.12
C PHE A 142 -15.54 -17.59 20.43
N GLN A 143 -16.49 -17.41 21.35
CA GLN A 143 -16.52 -18.13 22.63
C GLN A 143 -16.70 -19.64 22.43
N GLU A 144 -17.61 -20.05 21.53
CA GLU A 144 -17.80 -21.46 21.19
C GLU A 144 -16.52 -22.10 20.63
N GLN A 145 -15.81 -21.41 19.73
CA GLN A 145 -14.55 -21.92 19.18
C GLN A 145 -13.43 -22.01 20.24
N ARG A 146 -13.37 -21.05 21.17
CA ARG A 146 -12.43 -21.09 22.31
C ARG A 146 -12.70 -22.32 23.17
N ASP A 147 -13.95 -22.49 23.60
CA ASP A 147 -14.32 -23.56 24.52
C ASP A 147 -14.10 -24.94 23.87
N ASN A 148 -14.35 -25.07 22.56
CA ASN A 148 -14.03 -26.28 21.79
C ASN A 148 -12.52 -26.55 21.73
N LEU A 149 -11.70 -25.52 21.54
CA LEU A 149 -10.24 -25.66 21.53
C LEU A 149 -9.72 -26.04 22.92
N ASP A 150 -10.21 -25.41 23.98
CA ASP A 150 -9.82 -25.71 25.36
C ASP A 150 -10.14 -27.17 25.72
N GLN A 151 -11.34 -27.65 25.38
CA GLN A 151 -11.69 -29.06 25.56
C GLN A 151 -10.77 -30.01 24.77
N LEU A 152 -10.40 -29.64 23.54
CA LEU A 152 -9.47 -30.43 22.74
C LEU A 152 -8.06 -30.44 23.37
N ILE A 153 -7.60 -29.31 23.90
CA ILE A 153 -6.33 -29.20 24.62
C ILE A 153 -6.36 -30.08 25.88
N ASP A 154 -7.39 -29.98 26.70
CA ASP A 154 -7.53 -30.75 27.94
C ASP A 154 -7.58 -32.26 27.68
N SER A 155 -8.36 -32.68 26.68
CA SER A 155 -8.40 -34.09 26.27
C SER A 155 -7.03 -34.58 25.77
N THR A 156 -6.28 -33.72 25.09
CA THR A 156 -4.94 -34.02 24.61
C THR A 156 -3.93 -34.07 25.76
N LYS A 157 -3.98 -33.14 26.70
CA LYS A 157 -3.16 -33.12 27.94
C LYS A 157 -3.30 -34.44 28.70
N ASN A 158 -4.55 -34.86 28.93
CA ASN A 158 -4.84 -36.13 29.58
C ASN A 158 -4.26 -37.35 28.82
N LYS A 159 -4.22 -37.28 27.49
CA LYS A 159 -3.70 -38.37 26.65
C LYS A 159 -2.18 -38.44 26.60
N VAL A 160 -1.50 -37.29 26.55
CA VAL A 160 -0.03 -37.22 26.49
C VAL A 160 0.60 -37.44 27.88
N GLY A 161 -0.12 -37.07 28.94
CA GLY A 161 0.32 -37.13 30.32
C GLY A 161 1.30 -36.02 30.70
N GLU A 162 1.55 -35.87 32.00
CA GLU A 162 2.37 -34.78 32.59
C GLU A 162 3.75 -34.65 31.94
N ASN A 163 4.39 -35.77 31.59
CA ASN A 163 5.74 -35.79 31.02
C ASN A 163 5.86 -35.05 29.67
N LEU A 164 4.75 -34.92 28.93
CA LEU A 164 4.74 -34.33 27.59
C LEU A 164 3.87 -33.06 27.50
N GLU A 165 3.25 -32.65 28.60
CA GLU A 165 2.40 -31.45 28.65
C GLU A 165 3.16 -30.19 28.24
N MET A 166 4.39 -30.02 28.73
CA MET A 166 5.24 -28.89 28.32
C MET A 166 5.49 -28.86 26.80
N PHE A 167 5.67 -30.02 26.16
CA PHE A 167 5.85 -30.08 24.70
C PHE A 167 4.57 -29.76 23.95
N LEU A 168 3.40 -30.09 24.51
CA LEU A 168 2.11 -29.70 23.96
C LEU A 168 1.94 -28.18 23.99
N GLU A 169 2.22 -27.56 25.13
CA GLU A 169 2.15 -26.10 25.30
C GLU A 169 3.11 -25.37 24.36
N LEU A 170 4.37 -25.82 24.28
CA LEU A 170 5.35 -25.29 23.33
C LEU A 170 4.89 -25.46 21.88
N CYS A 171 4.30 -26.61 21.52
CA CYS A 171 3.80 -26.86 20.18
C CYS A 171 2.67 -25.88 19.79
N LEU A 172 1.72 -25.65 20.71
CA LEU A 172 0.62 -24.70 20.51
C LEU A 172 1.12 -23.25 20.44
N GLN A 173 2.06 -22.87 21.31
CA GLN A 173 2.64 -21.54 21.31
C GLN A 173 3.42 -21.25 20.02
N THR A 174 4.25 -22.19 19.56
CA THR A 174 4.98 -22.04 18.29
C THR A 174 4.02 -21.95 17.11
N GLN A 175 2.93 -22.74 17.10
CA GLN A 175 1.90 -22.64 16.06
C GLN A 175 1.23 -21.26 16.08
N LYS A 176 0.90 -20.73 17.26
CA LYS A 176 0.36 -19.38 17.41
C LYS A 176 1.30 -18.32 16.83
N GLN A 177 2.59 -18.37 17.16
CA GLN A 177 3.60 -17.46 16.63
C GLN A 177 3.72 -17.53 15.10
N ILE A 178 3.66 -18.74 14.52
CA ILE A 178 3.67 -18.92 13.06
C ILE A 178 2.43 -18.25 12.45
N SER A 179 1.24 -18.54 12.96
CA SER A 179 -0.02 -17.95 12.46
C SER A 179 -0.09 -16.44 12.70
N GLU A 180 0.59 -15.92 13.73
CA GLU A 180 0.72 -14.49 14.00
C GLU A 180 1.61 -13.79 12.96
N SER A 181 2.73 -14.42 12.60
CA SER A 181 3.80 -13.87 11.76
C SER A 181 3.58 -13.96 10.24
N GLU A 182 2.61 -14.73 9.74
CA GLU A 182 2.35 -14.94 8.30
C GLU A 182 2.08 -13.68 7.45
N LYS A 183 1.79 -12.53 8.07
CA LYS A 183 1.50 -11.26 7.36
C LYS A 183 2.57 -10.18 7.52
N GLU A 184 3.49 -10.37 8.46
CA GLU A 184 4.61 -9.46 8.67
C GLU A 184 5.80 -9.95 7.85
N GLU A 185 6.63 -9.03 7.36
CA GLU A 185 7.86 -9.34 6.63
C GLU A 185 8.90 -9.95 7.60
N ASN A 186 8.57 -11.12 8.15
CA ASN A 186 9.45 -11.86 9.03
C ASN A 186 10.54 -12.50 8.19
N ASP A 187 11.79 -12.36 8.64
CA ASP A 187 12.95 -12.92 7.95
C ASP A 187 12.75 -14.44 7.74
N ALA A 188 13.13 -14.91 6.56
CA ALA A 188 12.96 -16.30 6.15
C ALA A 188 13.63 -17.28 7.15
N LEU A 189 14.69 -16.81 7.82
CA LEU A 189 15.38 -17.54 8.88
C LEU A 189 14.48 -17.78 10.11
N THR A 190 13.75 -16.76 10.58
CA THR A 190 12.84 -16.89 11.73
C THR A 190 11.70 -17.85 11.42
N GLN A 191 11.14 -17.78 10.21
CA GLN A 191 10.10 -18.72 9.76
C GLN A 191 10.61 -20.16 9.68
N ALA A 192 11.83 -20.36 9.16
CA ALA A 192 12.47 -21.67 9.13
C ALA A 192 12.71 -22.22 10.54
N GLN A 193 13.15 -21.37 11.47
CA GLN A 193 13.38 -21.75 12.87
C GLN A 193 12.09 -22.18 13.56
N LEU A 194 11.02 -21.40 13.46
CA LEU A 194 9.73 -21.72 14.07
C LEU A 194 9.15 -23.03 13.50
N LYS A 195 9.22 -23.23 12.18
CA LYS A 195 8.78 -24.49 11.54
C LYS A 195 9.62 -25.69 11.99
N GLY A 196 10.93 -25.50 12.17
CA GLY A 196 11.83 -26.52 12.71
C GLY A 196 11.46 -26.91 14.15
N GLN A 197 11.24 -25.92 15.02
CA GLN A 197 10.78 -26.12 16.40
C GLN A 197 9.43 -26.85 16.45
N LEU A 198 8.46 -26.40 15.64
CA LEU A 198 7.14 -27.03 15.55
C LEU A 198 7.27 -28.50 15.15
N THR A 199 8.10 -28.81 14.15
CA THR A 199 8.34 -30.19 13.69
C THR A 199 8.96 -31.06 14.79
N ALA A 200 9.90 -30.52 15.57
CA ALA A 200 10.51 -31.23 16.69
C ALA A 200 9.47 -31.55 17.77
N TYR A 201 8.64 -30.59 18.17
CA TYR A 201 7.59 -30.79 19.17
C TYR A 201 6.52 -31.77 18.68
N GLN A 202 6.09 -31.66 17.42
CA GLN A 202 5.19 -32.64 16.80
C GLN A 202 5.75 -34.06 16.85
N THR A 203 7.04 -34.22 16.57
CA THR A 203 7.71 -35.54 16.59
C THR A 203 7.70 -36.14 18.00
N ILE A 204 7.94 -35.32 19.02
CA ILE A 204 7.89 -35.75 20.42
C ILE A 204 6.46 -36.14 20.82
N LEU A 205 5.47 -35.31 20.48
CA LEU A 205 4.06 -35.59 20.78
C LEU A 205 3.53 -36.82 20.04
N GLN A 206 4.06 -37.12 18.86
CA GLN A 206 3.71 -38.31 18.08
C GLN A 206 4.11 -39.64 18.74
N THR A 207 4.87 -39.61 19.84
CA THR A 207 5.11 -40.80 20.68
C THR A 207 3.86 -41.25 21.44
N LYS A 208 2.87 -40.36 21.62
CA LYS A 208 1.59 -40.61 22.33
C LYS A 208 0.35 -40.28 21.50
N LEU A 209 0.46 -39.31 20.60
CA LEU A 209 -0.61 -38.88 19.70
C LEU A 209 -0.39 -39.44 18.31
N ASN A 210 -1.46 -39.72 17.59
CA ASN A 210 -1.31 -40.03 16.17
C ASN A 210 -1.16 -38.74 15.34
N LYS A 211 -0.64 -38.87 14.12
CA LYS A 211 -0.40 -37.73 13.22
C LYS A 211 -1.66 -36.90 12.95
N LYS A 212 -2.83 -37.55 12.88
CA LYS A 212 -4.12 -36.89 12.62
C LYS A 212 -4.55 -36.03 13.81
N GLU A 213 -4.35 -36.51 15.03
CA GLU A 213 -4.65 -35.78 16.26
C GLU A 213 -3.79 -34.53 16.38
N VAL A 214 -2.48 -34.66 16.19
CA VAL A 214 -1.54 -33.52 16.19
C VAL A 214 -1.93 -32.52 15.10
N LYS A 215 -2.22 -32.98 13.89
CA LYS A 215 -2.64 -32.09 12.80
C LYS A 215 -3.94 -31.35 13.12
N ASN A 216 -4.96 -32.05 13.59
CA ASN A 216 -6.26 -31.45 13.94
C ASN A 216 -6.11 -30.38 15.03
N LEU A 217 -5.32 -30.66 16.07
CA LEU A 217 -5.05 -29.70 17.13
C LEU A 217 -4.39 -28.42 16.60
N LEU A 218 -3.39 -28.55 15.72
CA LEU A 218 -2.68 -27.41 15.16
C LEU A 218 -3.52 -26.61 14.17
N GLU A 219 -4.34 -27.27 13.36
CA GLU A 219 -5.32 -26.60 12.49
C GLU A 219 -6.31 -25.79 13.32
N LYS A 220 -6.84 -26.36 14.42
CA LYS A 220 -7.74 -25.65 15.33
C LYS A 220 -7.08 -24.48 16.05
N GLN A 221 -5.82 -24.64 16.48
CA GLN A 221 -5.04 -23.54 17.06
C GLN A 221 -4.83 -22.40 16.05
N ALA A 222 -4.53 -22.72 14.79
CA ALA A 222 -4.33 -21.74 13.73
C ALA A 222 -5.65 -21.01 13.40
N GLU A 223 -6.76 -21.74 13.25
CA GLU A 223 -8.09 -21.19 13.06
C GLU A 223 -8.47 -20.23 14.20
N PHE A 224 -8.27 -20.65 15.45
CA PHE A 224 -8.58 -19.82 16.61
C PHE A 224 -7.71 -18.56 16.68
N THR A 225 -6.41 -18.68 16.40
CA THR A 225 -5.50 -17.51 16.32
C THR A 225 -5.96 -16.52 15.25
N HIS A 226 -6.53 -16.99 14.14
CA HIS A 226 -7.13 -16.12 13.13
C HIS A 226 -8.37 -15.39 13.66
N LEU A 227 -9.22 -16.08 14.42
CA LEU A 227 -10.39 -15.46 15.06
C LEU A 227 -9.99 -14.42 16.12
N GLU A 228 -8.94 -14.66 16.91
CA GLU A 228 -8.40 -13.68 17.85
C GLU A 228 -7.97 -12.38 17.15
N LYS A 229 -7.34 -12.52 15.97
CA LYS A 229 -6.98 -11.35 15.14
C LYS A 229 -8.21 -10.61 14.62
N GLN A 230 -9.23 -11.33 14.15
CA GLN A 230 -10.47 -10.71 13.69
C GLN A 230 -11.17 -9.96 14.83
N LEU A 231 -11.20 -10.54 16.03
CA LEU A 231 -11.78 -9.91 17.21
C LEU A 231 -11.06 -8.58 17.53
N LYS A 232 -9.72 -8.60 17.61
CA LYS A 232 -8.92 -7.39 17.84
C LYS A 232 -9.20 -6.28 16.84
N ILE A 233 -9.36 -6.62 15.55
CA ILE A 233 -9.71 -5.64 14.50
C ILE A 233 -11.10 -5.06 14.75
N LEU A 234 -12.08 -5.89 15.13
CA LEU A 234 -13.44 -5.42 15.40
C LEU A 234 -13.51 -4.56 16.67
N GLU A 235 -12.69 -4.85 17.68
CA GLU A 235 -12.59 -4.10 18.94
C GLU A 235 -11.81 -2.78 18.80
N GLN A 236 -10.69 -2.76 18.06
CA GLN A 236 -9.88 -1.53 17.87
C GLN A 236 -10.65 -0.39 17.22
N VAL A 237 -11.59 -0.70 16.32
CA VAL A 237 -12.44 0.33 15.70
C VAL A 237 -13.42 0.96 16.71
N GLN A 238 -13.64 0.32 17.86
CA GLN A 238 -14.43 0.84 18.96
C GLN A 238 -13.61 1.76 19.89
N GLU A 239 -12.29 1.55 20.00
CA GLU A 239 -11.39 2.29 20.91
C GLU A 239 -10.83 3.60 20.33
N GLU A 240 -10.69 3.74 19.00
CA GLU A 240 -10.21 4.97 18.33
C GLU A 240 -11.01 6.24 18.63
N LYS A 241 -12.09 6.17 19.43
CA LYS A 241 -12.90 7.33 19.83
C LYS A 241 -12.96 7.63 21.32
N THR A 242 -12.30 6.88 22.19
CA THR A 242 -12.17 7.30 23.60
C THR A 242 -11.14 8.45 23.71
N GLU A 243 -10.06 8.40 22.92
CA GLU A 243 -9.03 9.45 22.93
C GLU A 243 -9.44 10.71 22.14
N ALA A 244 -10.16 10.57 21.03
CA ALA A 244 -10.66 11.71 20.25
C ALA A 244 -11.74 12.55 20.99
N GLN A 245 -12.41 11.98 21.99
CA GLN A 245 -13.34 12.71 22.86
C GLN A 245 -12.64 13.35 24.06
N ILE A 246 -11.51 12.82 24.52
CA ILE A 246 -10.72 13.37 25.62
C ILE A 246 -9.93 14.62 25.17
N GLU A 247 -9.39 14.66 23.94
CA GLU A 247 -8.69 15.86 23.45
C GLU A 247 -9.60 17.10 23.29
N GLN A 248 -10.90 16.91 22.99
CA GLN A 248 -11.87 18.02 22.94
C GLN A 248 -12.28 18.53 24.34
N ILE A 249 -12.08 17.73 25.39
CA ILE A 249 -12.35 18.11 26.78
C ILE A 249 -11.13 18.80 27.41
N ILE A 250 -9.90 18.44 27.00
CA ILE A 250 -8.66 18.98 27.59
C ILE A 250 -8.21 20.30 26.94
N PHE A 251 -8.54 20.55 25.66
CA PHE A 251 -8.21 21.81 24.98
C PHE A 251 -9.44 22.48 24.35
N PRO A 252 -10.30 23.17 25.13
CA PRO A 252 -11.27 24.07 24.53
C PRO A 252 -10.50 25.21 23.84
N ARG A 253 -10.58 25.28 22.50
CA ARG A 253 -10.11 26.45 21.76
C ARG A 253 -10.87 27.66 22.30
N LYS A 254 -10.16 28.56 22.97
CA LYS A 254 -10.66 29.89 23.30
C LYS A 254 -10.76 30.69 22.01
N ASP A 255 -11.96 31.19 21.73
CA ASP A 255 -12.19 32.26 20.76
C ASP A 255 -11.46 33.55 21.18
#